data_AF-A0A3R6NLH5-F1
#
_entry.id   AF-A0A3R6NLH5-F1
#
_cell.length_a   1.000
_cell.length_b   1.000
_cell.length_c   1.000
_cell.angle_alpha   90.00
_cell.angle_beta   90.00
_cell.angle_gamma   90.00
#
_symmetry.space_group_name_H-M   'P 1'
#
loop_
_entity.id
_entity.type
_entity.pdbx_description
1 polymer ?
#
loop_
_entity_poly.entity_id
_entity_poly.type
_entity_poly.pdbx_seq_one_letter_code
_entity_poly.pdbx_strand_id
1 'polypeptide(L)'
;MDKEIKTYQIDFEKNQSMAFTSPLAYRFYRKQEKQVENWRDLYAAVLSDLARSFAEKFSLTDSVSILPQDEIGDLKQSKKMKKPVSIRRGVYVETDLNTETLLRRIRSVLDECNLPYTHLSITYLIDEERKAQYQQMRMDAANKPKVYLLDWSVQATYTGSSPVSYRYKTKNTKQISSWYDIYVQLITDLMSEYPKRIKHGISVGGRRSFDICDATKKHNMRRPQNIGSGLVLETFGTPAILIDRMYHFLTLCKVDPSKIVIKFDFDDKQRESEYLEQRPGQNVQSYSRANVDRKVARRCKSILRKQFENGFRLKSSIDMNRLRESYQKAYKEELPTDEKIIAILHSINKPMDGRIYADRSEEQDDLIEVILQDIDDTFSSGATCIYLQSILDRHQIQIHEHLKIYTTDALAELIISTATKAYTVKRNYLCFGRRKPDADGEIITVLQKSSTPIAAADVAANFWYIPKEKVNQVLISTDSIVNVQQEYYYYAPNLPVGRFDKARIRENLKTVLAIQDSLTEIELLNTVLQECPNLLSEVAFLSWRGLRNSLLYLFGDVIALDGNMIKANRKV
;
A
#
# COMPACT_ATOMS: atom_id res chain seq x y z
N MET A 1 -40.85 41.57 -27.54
CA MET A 1 -39.65 42.43 -27.53
C MET A 1 -38.75 41.88 -28.61
N ASP A 2 -38.75 42.53 -29.77
CA ASP A 2 -37.95 42.07 -30.92
C ASP A 2 -36.48 42.10 -30.53
N LYS A 3 -35.84 40.91 -30.54
CA LYS A 3 -34.39 40.80 -30.36
C LYS A 3 -33.74 41.58 -31.50
N GLU A 4 -33.03 42.66 -31.16
CA GLU A 4 -32.24 43.42 -32.12
C GLU A 4 -31.20 42.48 -32.76
N ILE A 5 -31.40 42.13 -34.04
CA ILE A 5 -30.51 41.23 -34.77
C ILE A 5 -29.24 42.01 -35.12
N LYS A 6 -28.16 41.73 -34.41
CA LYS A 6 -26.84 42.30 -34.73
C LYS A 6 -26.28 41.64 -35.99
N THR A 7 -26.00 42.47 -37.00
CA THR A 7 -25.36 42.06 -38.25
C THR A 7 -23.92 42.56 -38.31
N TYR A 8 -23.07 41.81 -38.99
CA TYR A 8 -21.64 42.07 -39.11
C TYR A 8 -21.22 42.09 -40.59
N GLN A 9 -20.10 42.74 -40.88
CA GLN A 9 -19.48 42.76 -42.22
C GLN A 9 -18.21 41.92 -42.23
N ILE A 10 -17.97 41.19 -43.32
CA ILE A 10 -16.69 40.50 -43.53
C ILE A 10 -15.59 41.53 -43.73
N ASP A 11 -14.54 41.39 -42.93
CA ASP A 11 -13.27 42.08 -43.10
C ASP A 11 -12.26 41.09 -43.67
N PHE A 12 -11.99 41.19 -44.97
CA PHE A 12 -11.08 40.28 -45.66
C PHE A 12 -9.62 40.42 -45.22
N GLU A 13 -9.25 41.50 -44.53
CA GLU A 13 -7.90 41.69 -44.01
C GLU A 13 -7.67 40.90 -42.72
N LYS A 14 -8.74 40.54 -42.00
CA LYS A 14 -8.66 39.84 -40.72
C LYS A 14 -8.98 38.36 -40.85
N ASN A 15 -8.14 37.53 -40.24
CA ASN A 15 -8.46 36.13 -40.01
C ASN A 15 -9.36 36.02 -38.78
N GLN A 16 -10.64 35.71 -38.98
CA GLN A 16 -11.61 35.49 -37.92
C GLN A 16 -12.32 34.16 -38.13
N SER A 17 -12.68 33.49 -37.03
CA SER A 17 -13.44 32.25 -37.13
C SER A 17 -14.86 32.52 -37.60
N MET A 18 -15.32 31.72 -38.55
CA MET A 18 -16.68 31.81 -39.08
C MET A 18 -17.63 30.77 -38.47
N ALA A 19 -17.25 30.15 -37.36
CA ALA A 19 -18.11 29.22 -36.62
C ALA A 19 -19.37 29.93 -36.11
N PHE A 20 -20.52 29.23 -36.17
CA PHE A 20 -21.82 29.75 -35.73
C PHE A 20 -22.30 30.98 -36.51
N THR A 21 -21.83 31.18 -37.73
CA THR A 21 -22.26 32.30 -38.57
C THR A 21 -23.14 31.83 -39.73
N SER A 22 -24.06 32.70 -40.16
CA SER A 22 -24.82 32.52 -41.40
C SER A 22 -24.73 33.80 -42.22
N PRO A 23 -24.50 33.73 -43.54
CA PRO A 23 -24.54 34.92 -44.37
C PRO A 23 -26.00 35.36 -44.52
N LEU A 24 -26.19 36.66 -44.73
CA LEU A 24 -27.48 37.25 -45.02
C LEU A 24 -27.52 37.72 -46.47
N ALA A 25 -26.53 38.52 -46.84
CA ALA A 25 -26.48 39.13 -48.15
C ALA A 25 -25.05 39.48 -48.55
N TYR A 26 -24.86 39.70 -49.85
CA TYR A 26 -23.64 40.33 -50.35
C TYR A 26 -23.97 41.40 -51.39
N ARG A 27 -23.02 42.34 -51.55
CA ARG A 27 -23.07 43.37 -52.57
C ARG A 27 -21.73 43.42 -53.29
N PHE A 28 -21.78 43.30 -54.62
CA PHE A 28 -20.61 43.38 -55.48
C PHE A 28 -20.67 44.67 -56.31
N TYR A 29 -19.69 45.56 -56.16
CA TYR A 29 -19.69 46.94 -56.67
C TYR A 29 -20.92 47.76 -56.20
N ARG A 30 -21.47 48.63 -57.06
CA ARG A 30 -22.70 49.41 -56.85
C ARG A 30 -23.97 48.65 -57.28
N LYS A 31 -23.91 47.31 -57.37
CA LYS A 31 -25.08 46.50 -57.72
C LYS A 31 -26.05 46.43 -56.53
N GLN A 32 -27.29 46.04 -56.81
CA GLN A 32 -28.25 45.71 -55.77
C GLN A 32 -27.71 44.59 -54.87
N GLU A 33 -28.03 44.70 -53.58
CA GLU A 33 -27.73 43.69 -52.58
C GLU A 33 -28.49 42.40 -52.88
N LYS A 34 -27.81 41.25 -52.78
CA LYS A 34 -28.36 39.94 -53.05
C LYS A 34 -28.44 39.12 -51.78
N GLN A 35 -29.63 38.63 -51.46
CA GLN A 35 -29.86 37.74 -50.33
C GLN A 35 -29.32 36.35 -50.64
N VAL A 36 -28.83 35.67 -49.61
CA VAL A 36 -28.26 34.32 -49.69
C VAL A 36 -28.67 33.53 -48.46
N GLU A 37 -28.84 32.21 -48.62
CA GLU A 37 -29.32 31.37 -47.53
C GLU A 37 -28.18 30.76 -46.71
N ASN A 38 -27.04 30.48 -47.33
CA ASN A 38 -25.90 29.83 -46.68
C ASN A 38 -24.57 30.19 -47.36
N TRP A 39 -23.45 29.85 -46.70
CA TRP A 39 -22.10 30.22 -47.16
C TRP A 39 -21.71 29.61 -48.50
N ARG A 40 -22.26 28.44 -48.83
CA ARG A 40 -22.03 27.75 -50.10
C ARG A 40 -22.71 28.50 -51.26
N ASP A 41 -23.95 28.93 -51.05
CA ASP A 41 -24.69 29.71 -52.04
C ASP A 41 -24.06 31.09 -52.22
N LEU A 42 -23.63 31.73 -51.13
CA LEU A 42 -22.87 32.97 -51.18
C LEU A 42 -21.60 32.81 -52.02
N TYR A 43 -20.81 31.77 -51.77
CA TYR A 43 -19.56 31.53 -52.49
C TYR A 43 -19.80 31.38 -54.00
N ALA A 44 -20.75 30.53 -54.39
CA ALA A 44 -21.08 30.32 -55.79
C ALA A 44 -21.62 31.61 -56.46
N ALA A 45 -22.47 32.37 -55.76
CA ALA A 45 -23.04 33.61 -56.27
C ALA A 45 -21.98 34.71 -56.47
N VAL A 46 -21.08 34.87 -55.49
CA VAL A 46 -19.94 35.79 -55.56
C VAL A 46 -18.99 35.41 -56.70
N LEU A 47 -18.60 34.14 -56.81
CA LEU A 47 -17.76 33.68 -57.93
C LEU A 47 -18.44 33.82 -59.28
N SER A 48 -19.76 33.62 -59.36
CA SER A 48 -20.50 33.85 -60.61
C SER A 48 -20.49 35.33 -61.01
N ASP A 49 -20.60 36.25 -60.04
CA ASP A 49 -20.48 37.69 -60.30
C ASP A 49 -19.06 38.08 -60.73
N LEU A 50 -18.04 37.52 -60.09
CA LEU A 50 -16.63 37.72 -60.45
C LEU A 50 -16.32 37.15 -61.84
N ALA A 51 -16.76 35.93 -62.15
CA ALA A 51 -16.57 35.31 -63.47
C ALA A 51 -17.29 36.05 -64.60
N ARG A 52 -18.37 36.79 -64.29
CA ARG A 52 -19.04 37.66 -65.27
C ARG A 52 -18.30 38.96 -65.51
N SER A 53 -17.61 39.50 -64.51
CA SER A 53 -16.81 40.73 -64.63
C SER A 53 -15.37 40.48 -65.10
N PHE A 54 -14.80 39.30 -64.81
CA PHE A 54 -13.40 38.93 -65.07
C PHE A 54 -13.30 37.59 -65.80
N ALA A 55 -14.04 37.47 -66.90
CA ALA A 55 -14.18 36.25 -67.71
C ALA A 55 -12.85 35.52 -68.01
N GLU A 56 -11.82 36.26 -68.40
CA GLU A 56 -10.52 35.72 -68.80
C GLU A 56 -9.78 35.04 -67.64
N LYS A 57 -9.93 35.56 -66.41
CA LYS A 57 -9.30 35.03 -65.21
C LYS A 57 -9.87 33.67 -64.78
N PHE A 58 -11.08 33.34 -65.23
CA PHE A 58 -11.75 32.05 -64.98
C PHE A 58 -11.65 31.10 -66.20
N SER A 59 -10.76 31.38 -67.15
CA SER A 59 -10.52 30.48 -68.28
C SER A 59 -9.83 29.20 -67.82
N LEU A 60 -10.23 28.05 -68.39
CA LEU A 60 -9.71 26.73 -68.03
C LEU A 60 -8.53 26.35 -68.95
N THR A 61 -7.51 27.20 -69.00
CA THR A 61 -6.28 26.95 -69.78
C THR A 61 -5.20 26.28 -68.92
N ASP A 62 -4.18 25.69 -69.55
CA ASP A 62 -3.08 25.00 -68.84
C ASP A 62 -2.16 25.95 -68.04
N SER A 63 -2.35 27.28 -68.18
CA SER A 63 -1.63 28.31 -67.45
C SER A 63 -2.40 28.73 -66.19
N VAL A 64 -1.77 28.60 -65.03
CA VAL A 64 -2.15 29.12 -63.68
C VAL A 64 -3.65 29.38 -63.49
N SER A 65 -4.33 28.45 -62.83
CA SER A 65 -5.75 28.57 -62.47
C SER A 65 -5.97 29.51 -61.28
N ILE A 66 -7.03 30.33 -61.34
CA ILE A 66 -7.43 31.29 -60.28
C ILE A 66 -7.90 30.61 -58.98
N LEU A 67 -8.30 29.35 -59.09
CA LEU A 67 -8.60 28.46 -57.97
C LEU A 67 -7.79 27.16 -58.14
N PRO A 68 -7.58 26.37 -57.07
CA PRO A 68 -6.94 25.06 -57.20
C PRO A 68 -7.58 24.20 -58.31
N GLN A 69 -6.78 23.46 -59.06
CA GLN A 69 -7.22 22.70 -60.23
C GLN A 69 -8.25 21.59 -59.92
N ASP A 70 -8.32 21.15 -58.67
CA ASP A 70 -9.33 20.22 -58.17
C ASP A 70 -10.62 20.91 -57.70
N GLU A 71 -10.59 22.23 -57.47
CA GLU A 71 -11.73 23.04 -57.01
C GLU A 71 -12.43 23.83 -58.15
N ILE A 72 -11.85 23.90 -59.36
CA ILE A 72 -12.46 24.53 -60.55
C ILE A 72 -12.19 23.68 -61.81
N GLY A 73 -13.16 23.63 -62.72
CA GLY A 73 -13.01 22.82 -63.93
C GLY A 73 -14.22 22.79 -64.84
N ASP A 74 -14.09 22.01 -65.91
CA ASP A 74 -15.16 21.78 -66.87
C ASP A 74 -16.21 20.78 -66.36
N LEU A 75 -17.20 20.44 -67.19
CA LEU A 75 -18.23 19.45 -66.85
C LEU A 75 -17.67 18.04 -66.58
N LYS A 76 -16.52 17.68 -67.14
CA LYS A 76 -15.90 16.37 -66.93
C LYS A 76 -15.15 16.33 -65.60
N GLN A 77 -14.42 17.40 -65.28
CA GLN A 77 -13.71 17.57 -64.02
C GLN A 77 -14.68 17.74 -62.85
N SER A 78 -15.82 18.42 -63.05
CA SER A 78 -16.82 18.62 -62.00
C SER A 78 -17.41 17.33 -61.43
N LYS A 79 -17.38 16.22 -62.19
CA LYS A 79 -17.79 14.90 -61.70
C LYS A 79 -16.91 14.35 -60.59
N LYS A 80 -15.70 14.88 -60.41
CA LYS A 80 -14.78 14.51 -59.32
C LYS A 80 -14.92 15.44 -58.11
N MET A 81 -15.65 16.54 -58.25
CA MET A 81 -15.82 17.53 -57.19
C MET A 81 -16.93 17.13 -56.22
N LYS A 82 -16.82 17.60 -54.98
CA LYS A 82 -17.87 17.51 -53.97
C LYS A 82 -18.84 18.67 -54.12
N LYS A 83 -20.09 18.33 -54.42
CA LYS A 83 -21.20 19.27 -54.62
C LYS A 83 -20.85 20.42 -55.61
N PRO A 84 -20.50 20.11 -56.86
CA PRO A 84 -20.12 21.12 -57.86
C PRO A 84 -21.28 22.09 -58.14
N VAL A 85 -20.96 23.38 -58.37
CA VAL A 85 -21.92 24.40 -58.81
C VAL A 85 -21.40 25.10 -60.06
N SER A 86 -22.26 25.26 -61.07
CA SER A 86 -21.95 26.02 -62.28
C SER A 86 -21.97 27.51 -61.98
N ILE A 87 -20.85 28.21 -62.16
CA ILE A 87 -20.75 29.67 -61.96
C ILE A 87 -20.88 30.46 -63.27
N ARG A 88 -20.57 29.82 -64.40
CA ARG A 88 -20.72 30.31 -65.78
C ARG A 88 -20.82 29.11 -66.73
N ARG A 89 -21.37 29.30 -67.93
CA ARG A 89 -21.46 28.25 -68.95
C ARG A 89 -20.11 27.53 -69.14
N GLY A 90 -20.07 26.25 -68.79
CA GLY A 90 -18.90 25.39 -68.96
C GLY A 90 -17.88 25.42 -67.80
N VAL A 91 -18.08 26.24 -66.76
CA VAL A 91 -17.17 26.38 -65.62
C VAL A 91 -17.89 26.05 -64.31
N TYR A 92 -17.36 25.07 -63.60
CA TYR A 92 -17.89 24.54 -62.35
C TYR A 92 -16.87 24.71 -61.23
N VAL A 93 -17.35 24.94 -60.01
CA VAL A 93 -16.51 25.02 -58.80
C VAL A 93 -16.99 24.06 -57.73
N GLU A 94 -16.06 23.52 -56.95
CA GLU A 94 -16.33 22.76 -55.73
C GLU A 94 -16.84 23.71 -54.64
N THR A 95 -17.90 23.32 -53.94
CA THR A 95 -18.53 24.19 -52.94
C THR A 95 -18.78 23.51 -51.60
N ASP A 96 -18.39 22.24 -51.46
CA ASP A 96 -18.40 21.50 -50.19
C ASP A 96 -17.11 21.77 -49.38
N LEU A 97 -16.78 23.05 -49.20
CA LEU A 97 -15.61 23.50 -48.46
C LEU A 97 -16.06 24.14 -47.13
N ASN A 98 -15.18 24.16 -46.13
CA ASN A 98 -15.47 24.89 -44.90
C ASN A 98 -15.54 26.41 -45.16
N THR A 99 -16.33 27.13 -44.36
CA THR A 99 -16.61 28.56 -44.55
C THR A 99 -15.33 29.42 -44.64
N GLU A 100 -14.34 29.15 -43.81
CA GLU A 100 -13.08 29.89 -43.81
C GLU A 100 -12.30 29.68 -45.11
N THR A 101 -12.37 28.47 -45.68
CA THR A 101 -11.79 28.18 -47.00
C THR A 101 -12.56 28.88 -48.10
N LEU A 102 -13.89 28.87 -48.08
CA LEU A 102 -14.70 29.61 -49.06
C LEU A 102 -14.34 31.10 -49.07
N LEU A 103 -14.26 31.74 -47.90
CA LEU A 103 -13.88 33.16 -47.79
C LEU A 103 -12.44 33.43 -48.21
N ARG A 104 -11.51 32.54 -47.85
CA ARG A 104 -10.12 32.63 -48.29
C ARG A 104 -9.99 32.51 -49.81
N ARG A 105 -10.78 31.62 -50.44
CA ARG A 105 -10.84 31.52 -51.91
C ARG A 105 -11.41 32.79 -52.53
N ILE A 106 -12.48 33.37 -51.97
CA ILE A 106 -13.00 34.67 -52.43
C ILE A 106 -11.91 35.73 -52.34
N ARG A 107 -11.20 35.82 -51.21
CA ARG A 107 -10.09 36.77 -51.02
C ARG A 107 -9.00 36.60 -52.09
N SER A 108 -8.50 35.37 -52.29
CA SER A 108 -7.50 35.09 -53.32
C SER A 108 -7.98 35.46 -54.73
N VAL A 109 -9.25 35.20 -55.04
CA VAL A 109 -9.84 35.59 -56.33
C VAL A 109 -9.90 37.12 -56.46
N LEU A 110 -10.25 37.85 -55.39
CA LEU A 110 -10.22 39.32 -55.40
C LEU A 110 -8.80 39.84 -55.65
N ASP A 111 -7.81 39.25 -55.00
CA ASP A 111 -6.39 39.59 -55.18
C ASP A 111 -5.93 39.35 -56.62
N GLU A 112 -6.24 38.18 -57.19
CA GLU A 112 -5.91 37.82 -58.58
C GLU A 112 -6.63 38.69 -59.62
N CYS A 113 -7.82 39.20 -59.27
CA CYS A 113 -8.56 40.18 -60.07
C CYS A 113 -8.08 41.63 -59.85
N ASN A 114 -7.11 41.85 -58.96
CA ASN A 114 -6.65 43.17 -58.52
C ASN A 114 -7.79 44.09 -58.04
N LEU A 115 -8.70 43.52 -57.24
CA LEU A 115 -9.88 44.21 -56.72
C LEU A 115 -9.70 44.64 -55.26
N PRO A 116 -9.92 45.94 -54.95
CA PRO A 116 -10.06 46.38 -53.57
C PRO A 116 -11.17 45.62 -52.85
N TYR A 117 -10.92 45.18 -51.61
CA TYR A 117 -11.90 44.43 -50.81
C TYR A 117 -13.19 45.23 -50.53
N THR A 118 -13.12 46.56 -50.59
CA THR A 118 -14.29 47.46 -50.48
C THR A 118 -15.32 47.28 -51.59
N HIS A 119 -14.97 46.62 -52.71
CA HIS A 119 -15.90 46.31 -53.79
C HIS A 119 -16.78 45.07 -53.53
N LEU A 120 -16.54 44.32 -52.45
CA LEU A 120 -17.38 43.21 -52.03
C LEU A 120 -17.72 43.35 -50.55
N SER A 121 -18.96 43.71 -50.24
CA SER A 121 -19.47 43.69 -48.86
C SER A 121 -20.29 42.42 -48.64
N ILE A 122 -19.98 41.68 -47.57
CA ILE A 122 -20.74 40.50 -47.16
C ILE A 122 -21.28 40.73 -45.76
N THR A 123 -22.60 40.74 -45.63
CA THR A 123 -23.31 40.86 -44.37
C THR A 123 -23.60 39.46 -43.83
N TYR A 124 -23.32 39.24 -42.55
CA TYR A 124 -23.60 37.98 -41.87
C TYR A 124 -24.12 38.20 -40.45
N LEU A 125 -24.72 37.17 -39.87
CA LEU A 125 -25.14 37.12 -38.47
C LEU A 125 -24.35 36.07 -37.72
N ILE A 126 -24.22 36.27 -36.40
CA ILE A 126 -23.73 35.26 -35.47
C ILE A 126 -24.93 34.68 -34.75
N ASP A 127 -25.06 33.36 -34.78
CA ASP A 127 -26.00 32.62 -33.94
C ASP A 127 -25.45 32.58 -32.52
N GLU A 128 -25.64 33.70 -31.79
CA GLU A 128 -25.14 33.87 -30.42
C GLU A 128 -25.75 32.85 -29.46
N GLU A 129 -26.97 32.37 -29.72
CA GLU A 129 -27.60 31.34 -28.90
C GLU A 129 -26.90 30.00 -29.09
N ARG A 130 -26.69 29.56 -30.34
CA ARG A 130 -25.94 28.32 -30.62
C ARG A 130 -24.48 28.40 -30.18
N LYS A 131 -23.85 29.57 -30.32
CA LYS A 131 -22.49 29.83 -29.84
C LYS A 131 -22.43 29.75 -28.31
N ALA A 132 -23.40 30.34 -27.59
CA ALA A 132 -23.49 30.24 -26.14
C ALA A 132 -23.78 28.80 -25.68
N GLN A 133 -24.70 28.08 -26.34
CA GLN A 133 -24.98 26.67 -26.08
C GLN A 133 -23.73 25.81 -26.30
N TYR A 134 -22.98 26.04 -27.38
CA TYR A 134 -21.74 25.32 -27.64
C TYR A 134 -20.65 25.66 -26.61
N GLN A 135 -20.51 26.92 -26.23
CA GLN A 135 -19.59 27.34 -25.17
C GLN A 135 -19.97 26.72 -23.84
N GLN A 136 -21.26 26.70 -23.49
CA GLN A 136 -21.76 26.06 -22.29
C GLN A 136 -21.52 24.55 -22.32
N MET A 137 -21.87 23.87 -23.41
CA MET A 137 -21.57 22.43 -23.59
C MET A 137 -20.07 22.15 -23.48
N ARG A 138 -19.21 23.03 -24.01
CA ARG A 138 -17.75 22.91 -23.91
C ARG A 138 -17.27 23.15 -22.47
N MET A 139 -17.85 24.09 -21.76
CA MET A 139 -17.60 24.35 -20.34
C MET A 139 -18.06 23.18 -19.48
N ASP A 140 -19.24 22.63 -19.72
CA ASP A 140 -19.80 21.47 -19.04
C ASP A 140 -18.96 20.21 -19.31
N ALA A 141 -18.51 20.00 -20.55
CA ALA A 141 -17.61 18.91 -20.90
C ALA A 141 -16.21 19.07 -20.27
N ALA A 142 -15.70 20.29 -20.18
CA ALA A 142 -14.42 20.60 -19.52
C ALA A 142 -14.51 20.59 -17.98
N ASN A 143 -15.71 20.71 -17.42
CA ASN A 143 -16.00 20.63 -16.00
C ASN A 143 -16.50 19.25 -15.58
N LYS A 144 -16.78 18.35 -16.52
CA LYS A 144 -17.09 16.97 -16.18
C LYS A 144 -15.85 16.35 -15.55
N PRO A 145 -15.95 15.83 -14.31
CA PRO A 145 -14.81 15.24 -13.62
C PRO A 145 -14.22 14.13 -14.48
N LYS A 146 -12.91 14.21 -14.76
CA LYS A 146 -12.23 13.15 -15.50
C LYS A 146 -12.20 11.92 -14.62
N VAL A 147 -12.62 10.80 -15.19
CA VAL A 147 -12.63 9.52 -14.49
C VAL A 147 -11.32 8.78 -14.76
N TYR A 148 -10.61 8.47 -13.69
CA TYR A 148 -9.35 7.75 -13.66
C TYR A 148 -9.57 6.28 -13.30
N LEU A 149 -8.71 5.41 -13.84
CA LEU A 149 -8.61 4.01 -13.41
C LEU A 149 -7.53 3.91 -12.32
N LEU A 150 -7.84 3.25 -11.22
CA LEU A 150 -6.87 2.96 -10.16
C LEU A 150 -5.76 2.08 -10.71
N ASP A 151 -4.55 2.62 -10.67
CA ASP A 151 -3.33 1.87 -10.94
C ASP A 151 -2.69 1.48 -9.61
N TRP A 152 -2.72 0.19 -9.29
CA TRP A 152 -2.16 -0.38 -8.07
C TRP A 152 -0.63 -0.22 -7.93
N SER A 153 0.06 0.24 -8.98
CA SER A 153 1.49 0.56 -8.95
C SER A 153 1.80 2.01 -8.59
N VAL A 154 0.81 2.90 -8.68
CA VAL A 154 0.98 4.33 -8.38
C VAL A 154 0.82 4.54 -6.88
N GLN A 155 1.83 5.16 -6.26
CA GLN A 155 1.75 5.64 -4.88
C GLN A 155 1.36 7.12 -4.91
N ALA A 156 0.08 7.40 -4.68
CA ALA A 156 -0.46 8.75 -4.56
C ALA A 156 -1.27 8.90 -3.27
N THR A 157 -1.55 10.13 -2.86
CA THR A 157 -2.35 10.40 -1.65
C THR A 157 -3.85 10.15 -1.86
N TYR A 158 -4.33 10.31 -3.11
CA TYR A 158 -5.74 10.25 -3.49
C TYR A 158 -6.64 11.20 -2.69
N THR A 159 -6.06 12.26 -2.10
CA THR A 159 -6.78 13.26 -1.32
C THR A 159 -7.74 14.05 -2.23
N GLY A 160 -8.99 14.19 -1.80
CA GLY A 160 -10.01 14.90 -2.59
C GLY A 160 -10.52 14.11 -3.81
N SER A 161 -10.23 12.80 -3.88
CA SER A 161 -10.81 11.92 -4.89
C SER A 161 -12.02 11.15 -4.36
N SER A 162 -12.95 10.88 -5.26
CA SER A 162 -14.18 10.16 -5.00
C SER A 162 -14.26 8.94 -5.94
N PRO A 163 -14.52 7.73 -5.42
CA PRO A 163 -14.71 6.59 -6.29
C PRO A 163 -16.05 6.64 -7.02
N VAL A 164 -15.99 6.37 -8.33
CA VAL A 164 -17.14 6.37 -9.25
C VAL A 164 -17.70 4.97 -9.42
N SER A 165 -16.82 3.95 -9.45
CA SER A 165 -17.26 2.56 -9.60
C SER A 165 -16.20 1.59 -9.11
N TYR A 166 -16.63 0.43 -8.62
CA TYR A 166 -15.79 -0.72 -8.36
C TYR A 166 -16.37 -1.95 -9.03
N ARG A 167 -15.50 -2.86 -9.48
CA ARG A 167 -15.87 -4.15 -10.04
C ARG A 167 -14.86 -5.19 -9.62
N TYR A 168 -15.39 -6.31 -9.13
CA TYR A 168 -14.65 -7.53 -8.89
C TYR A 168 -15.42 -8.69 -9.54
N LYS A 169 -14.83 -9.30 -10.57
CA LYS A 169 -15.46 -10.32 -11.45
C LYS A 169 -16.77 -9.83 -12.11
N THR A 170 -17.83 -10.65 -12.08
CA THR A 170 -19.17 -10.39 -12.68
C THR A 170 -20.14 -9.72 -11.72
N LYS A 171 -19.74 -9.47 -10.46
CA LYS A 171 -20.58 -8.77 -9.49
C LYS A 171 -20.47 -7.26 -9.73
N ASN A 172 -21.57 -6.64 -10.16
CA ASN A 172 -21.73 -5.20 -10.07
C ASN A 172 -22.07 -4.85 -8.62
N THR A 173 -21.36 -3.90 -8.03
CA THR A 173 -21.62 -3.45 -6.67
C THR A 173 -22.78 -2.49 -6.58
N LYS A 174 -23.39 -2.47 -5.39
CA LYS A 174 -24.34 -1.44 -4.93
C LYS A 174 -23.67 -0.06 -4.89
N GLN A 175 -24.48 0.97 -4.67
CA GLN A 175 -24.09 2.38 -4.62
C GLN A 175 -22.79 2.59 -3.81
N ILE A 176 -21.76 3.08 -4.48
CA ILE A 176 -20.46 3.45 -3.89
C ILE A 176 -20.43 4.96 -3.79
N SER A 177 -20.13 5.49 -2.61
CA SER A 177 -20.03 6.92 -2.37
C SER A 177 -18.67 7.35 -1.81
N SER A 178 -17.81 6.39 -1.43
CA SER A 178 -16.53 6.68 -0.79
C SER A 178 -15.51 5.55 -0.93
N TRP A 179 -14.23 5.86 -0.72
CA TRP A 179 -13.14 4.87 -0.67
C TRP A 179 -13.34 3.85 0.46
N TYR A 180 -14.01 4.28 1.52
CA TYR A 180 -14.47 3.42 2.61
C TYR A 180 -15.43 2.34 2.13
N ASP A 181 -16.43 2.71 1.30
CA ASP A 181 -17.43 1.76 0.79
C ASP A 181 -16.77 0.67 -0.06
N ILE A 182 -15.83 1.07 -0.92
CA ILE A 182 -15.06 0.11 -1.73
C ILE A 182 -14.24 -0.80 -0.83
N TYR A 183 -13.55 -0.25 0.16
CA TYR A 183 -12.73 -1.03 1.08
C TYR A 183 -13.56 -2.10 1.79
N VAL A 184 -14.67 -1.70 2.45
CA VAL A 184 -15.57 -2.63 3.15
C VAL A 184 -16.12 -3.68 2.19
N GLN A 185 -16.57 -3.27 1.01
CA GLN A 185 -17.16 -4.17 0.03
C GLN A 185 -16.15 -5.18 -0.52
N LEU A 186 -14.95 -4.75 -0.88
CA LEU A 186 -13.90 -5.65 -1.36
C LEU A 186 -13.50 -6.67 -0.30
N ILE A 187 -13.32 -6.25 0.95
CA ILE A 187 -12.94 -7.20 2.02
C ILE A 187 -14.08 -8.19 2.28
N THR A 188 -15.34 -7.73 2.24
CA THR A 188 -16.50 -8.61 2.37
C THR A 188 -16.57 -9.63 1.21
N ASP A 189 -16.32 -9.18 -0.02
CA ASP A 189 -16.27 -10.06 -1.19
C ASP A 189 -15.15 -11.10 -1.07
N LEU A 190 -13.93 -10.67 -0.70
CA LEU A 190 -12.79 -11.55 -0.49
C LEU A 190 -13.05 -12.54 0.66
N MET A 191 -13.73 -12.12 1.73
CA MET A 191 -14.05 -13.01 2.85
C MET A 191 -15.05 -14.08 2.44
N SER A 192 -16.04 -13.72 1.62
CA SER A 192 -17.02 -14.69 1.11
C SER A 192 -16.38 -15.76 0.23
N GLU A 193 -15.34 -15.41 -0.52
CA GLU A 193 -14.68 -16.31 -1.48
C GLU A 193 -13.50 -17.07 -0.86
N TYR A 194 -12.78 -16.43 0.06
CA TYR A 194 -11.58 -16.95 0.71
C TYR A 194 -11.73 -16.96 2.25
N PRO A 195 -12.78 -17.59 2.82
CA PRO A 195 -13.11 -17.51 4.24
C PRO A 195 -12.01 -18.07 5.16
N LYS A 196 -11.16 -18.98 4.65
CA LYS A 196 -10.00 -19.50 5.41
C LYS A 196 -8.82 -18.52 5.48
N ARG A 197 -8.77 -17.53 4.59
CA ARG A 197 -7.68 -16.54 4.49
C ARG A 197 -7.97 -15.27 5.28
N ILE A 198 -9.25 -14.91 5.43
CA ILE A 198 -9.71 -13.74 6.18
C ILE A 198 -10.34 -14.18 7.51
N LYS A 199 -9.59 -14.03 8.61
CA LYS A 199 -9.97 -14.42 9.97
C LYS A 199 -9.68 -13.31 10.98
N HIS A 200 -10.16 -13.46 12.22
CA HIS A 200 -9.85 -12.53 13.29
C HIS A 200 -8.33 -12.42 13.53
N GLY A 201 -7.85 -11.22 13.88
CA GLY A 201 -6.44 -10.96 14.20
C GLY A 201 -5.56 -10.65 12.99
N ILE A 202 -6.12 -10.43 11.80
CA ILE A 202 -5.35 -9.98 10.63
C ILE A 202 -4.98 -8.51 10.82
N SER A 203 -3.71 -8.20 10.54
CA SER A 203 -3.20 -6.85 10.36
C SER A 203 -2.47 -6.80 9.01
N VAL A 204 -2.77 -5.79 8.22
CA VAL A 204 -2.20 -5.50 6.91
C VAL A 204 -1.62 -4.07 6.96
N GLY A 205 -0.36 -3.90 6.58
CA GLY A 205 0.32 -2.59 6.65
C GLY A 205 1.04 -2.28 7.97
N GLY A 206 1.41 -3.30 8.76
CA GLY A 206 2.47 -3.21 9.76
C GLY A 206 2.20 -2.35 11.01
N ARG A 207 0.93 -2.00 11.31
CA ARG A 207 0.59 -1.28 12.56
C ARG A 207 0.35 -2.24 13.72
N ARG A 208 0.57 -1.74 14.94
CA ARG A 208 0.32 -2.46 16.22
C ARG A 208 -1.17 -2.86 16.44
N SER A 209 -2.11 -2.45 15.58
CA SER A 209 -3.56 -2.74 15.69
C SER A 209 -4.05 -3.70 14.58
N PHE A 210 -5.03 -4.53 14.91
CA PHE A 210 -5.64 -5.48 13.97
C PHE A 210 -6.62 -4.76 13.03
N ASP A 211 -6.50 -5.01 11.72
CA ASP A 211 -7.48 -4.53 10.73
C ASP A 211 -8.75 -5.37 10.74
N ILE A 212 -8.69 -6.65 11.14
CA ILE A 212 -9.87 -7.49 11.36
C ILE A 212 -9.82 -8.10 12.75
N CYS A 213 -10.89 -7.96 13.51
CA CYS A 213 -11.03 -8.64 14.80
C CYS A 213 -12.44 -9.19 15.03
N ASP A 214 -12.60 -9.91 16.13
CA ASP A 214 -13.89 -10.39 16.62
C ASP A 214 -14.76 -9.22 17.07
N ALA A 215 -16.08 -9.29 16.81
CA ALA A 215 -17.03 -8.24 17.17
C ALA A 215 -17.03 -7.85 18.66
N THR A 216 -16.65 -8.77 19.55
CA THR A 216 -16.45 -8.50 20.98
C THR A 216 -15.34 -7.48 21.25
N LYS A 217 -14.36 -7.36 20.35
CA LYS A 217 -13.19 -6.46 20.46
C LYS A 217 -13.32 -5.17 19.66
N LYS A 218 -14.50 -4.88 19.09
CA LYS A 218 -14.75 -3.67 18.27
C LYS A 218 -14.35 -2.35 18.96
N HIS A 219 -14.41 -2.30 20.29
CA HIS A 219 -14.07 -1.11 21.09
C HIS A 219 -12.58 -0.73 21.03
N ASN A 220 -11.71 -1.65 20.59
CA ASN A 220 -10.27 -1.39 20.42
C ASN A 220 -9.92 -0.89 19.01
N MET A 221 -10.91 -0.75 18.13
CA MET A 221 -10.71 -0.38 16.72
C MET A 221 -11.13 1.05 16.45
N ARG A 222 -10.51 1.67 15.45
CA ARG A 222 -10.91 2.99 14.95
C ARG A 222 -11.88 2.83 13.78
N ARG A 223 -13.13 3.30 13.96
CA ARG A 223 -14.23 3.14 12.99
C ARG A 223 -14.48 1.66 12.61
N PRO A 224 -14.85 0.81 13.58
CA PRO A 224 -15.17 -0.59 13.31
C PRO A 224 -16.39 -0.72 12.38
N GLN A 225 -16.30 -1.54 11.34
CA GLN A 225 -17.42 -1.90 10.47
C GLN A 225 -17.66 -3.41 10.50
N ASN A 226 -18.90 -3.82 10.73
CA ASN A 226 -19.26 -5.23 10.64
C ASN A 226 -19.20 -5.71 9.18
N ILE A 227 -18.48 -6.80 8.95
CA ILE A 227 -18.34 -7.43 7.62
C ILE A 227 -18.98 -8.83 7.55
N GLY A 228 -19.58 -9.31 8.65
CA GLY A 228 -20.25 -10.61 8.74
C GLY A 228 -19.44 -11.65 9.50
N SER A 229 -20.02 -12.84 9.75
CA SER A 229 -19.35 -13.97 10.42
C SER A 229 -18.75 -13.64 11.80
N GLY A 230 -19.32 -12.68 12.53
CA GLY A 230 -18.79 -12.22 13.83
C GLY A 230 -17.51 -11.38 13.73
N LEU A 231 -17.11 -10.95 12.51
CA LEU A 231 -15.91 -10.18 12.25
C LEU A 231 -16.21 -8.69 11.98
N VAL A 232 -15.25 -7.87 12.42
CA VAL A 232 -15.27 -6.42 12.31
C VAL A 232 -13.98 -5.94 11.66
N LEU A 233 -14.11 -5.02 10.71
CA LEU A 233 -13.04 -4.41 9.92
C LEU A 233 -12.73 -3.00 10.42
N GLU A 234 -11.45 -2.66 10.57
CA GLU A 234 -11.00 -1.30 10.88
C GLU A 234 -10.96 -0.49 9.60
N THR A 235 -11.68 0.62 9.57
CA THR A 235 -11.86 1.40 8.34
C THR A 235 -11.30 2.83 8.45
N PHE A 236 -10.62 3.14 9.54
CA PHE A 236 -9.97 4.43 9.73
C PHE A 236 -8.71 4.54 8.87
N GLY A 237 -8.67 5.51 7.95
CA GLY A 237 -7.50 5.79 7.11
C GLY A 237 -7.79 6.85 6.06
N THR A 238 -6.74 7.43 5.49
CA THR A 238 -6.83 8.24 4.26
C THR A 238 -7.11 7.32 3.06
N PRO A 239 -7.61 7.84 1.92
CA PRO A 239 -7.77 7.06 0.71
C PRO A 239 -6.54 6.22 0.34
N ALA A 240 -5.34 6.79 0.39
CA ALA A 240 -4.08 6.06 0.18
C ALA A 240 -3.91 4.87 1.14
N ILE A 241 -4.18 5.05 2.44
CA ILE A 241 -4.08 3.97 3.43
C ILE A 241 -5.10 2.87 3.14
N LEU A 242 -6.34 3.23 2.76
CA LEU A 242 -7.37 2.25 2.44
C LEU A 242 -7.00 1.45 1.18
N ILE A 243 -6.55 2.11 0.11
CA ILE A 243 -6.09 1.46 -1.13
C ILE A 243 -4.90 0.53 -0.84
N ASP A 244 -3.96 0.96 -0.02
CA ASP A 244 -2.81 0.15 0.36
C ASP A 244 -3.24 -1.10 1.15
N ARG A 245 -4.15 -0.95 2.13
CA ARG A 245 -4.73 -2.09 2.85
C ARG A 245 -5.45 -3.05 1.91
N MET A 246 -6.22 -2.54 0.95
CA MET A 246 -6.88 -3.37 -0.09
C MET A 246 -5.85 -4.20 -0.86
N TYR A 247 -4.74 -3.59 -1.28
CA TYR A 247 -3.67 -4.29 -1.99
C TYR A 247 -3.07 -5.44 -1.16
N HIS A 248 -2.86 -5.21 0.13
CA HIS A 248 -2.35 -6.23 1.05
C HIS A 248 -3.35 -7.37 1.27
N PHE A 249 -4.65 -7.07 1.38
CA PHE A 249 -5.69 -8.11 1.46
C PHE A 249 -5.79 -8.94 0.17
N LEU A 250 -5.63 -8.32 -1.00
CA LEU A 250 -5.55 -9.03 -2.28
C LEU A 250 -4.34 -9.97 -2.30
N THR A 251 -3.18 -9.49 -1.83
CA THR A 251 -1.95 -10.28 -1.71
C THR A 251 -2.13 -11.47 -0.76
N LEU A 252 -2.72 -11.25 0.41
CA LEU A 252 -3.06 -12.29 1.39
C LEU A 252 -3.99 -13.36 0.78
N CYS A 253 -4.96 -12.92 -0.02
CA CYS A 253 -5.90 -13.77 -0.73
C CYS A 253 -5.31 -14.42 -2.00
N LYS A 254 -4.09 -14.06 -2.40
CA LYS A 254 -3.45 -14.44 -3.67
C LYS A 254 -4.31 -14.05 -4.89
N VAL A 255 -5.00 -12.92 -4.81
CA VAL A 255 -5.79 -12.36 -5.91
C VAL A 255 -4.94 -11.33 -6.65
N ASP A 256 -4.79 -11.51 -7.96
CA ASP A 256 -4.15 -10.51 -8.82
C ASP A 256 -4.94 -9.19 -8.77
N PRO A 257 -4.31 -8.06 -8.37
CA PRO A 257 -4.96 -6.75 -8.33
C PRO A 257 -5.56 -6.30 -9.67
N SER A 258 -5.07 -6.81 -10.80
CA SER A 258 -5.63 -6.55 -12.13
C SER A 258 -7.09 -7.00 -12.27
N LYS A 259 -7.55 -7.92 -11.42
CA LYS A 259 -8.94 -8.39 -11.35
C LYS A 259 -9.88 -7.42 -10.65
N ILE A 260 -9.34 -6.37 -10.02
CA ILE A 260 -10.09 -5.32 -9.34
C ILE A 260 -10.04 -4.05 -10.19
N VAL A 261 -11.20 -3.61 -10.66
CA VAL A 261 -11.34 -2.38 -11.45
C VAL A 261 -12.00 -1.34 -10.57
N ILE A 262 -11.26 -0.30 -10.19
CA ILE A 262 -11.78 0.86 -9.46
C ILE A 262 -11.62 2.08 -10.33
N LYS A 263 -12.71 2.80 -10.55
CA LYS A 263 -12.72 4.10 -11.19
C LYS A 263 -13.00 5.17 -10.15
N PHE A 264 -12.33 6.30 -10.28
CA PHE A 264 -12.48 7.43 -9.37
C PHE A 264 -12.29 8.74 -10.12
N ASP A 265 -12.74 9.83 -9.55
CA ASP A 265 -12.56 11.17 -10.07
C ASP A 265 -12.13 12.13 -8.95
N PHE A 266 -11.94 13.39 -9.31
CA PHE A 266 -11.65 14.48 -8.39
C PHE A 266 -12.72 15.55 -8.57
N ASP A 267 -13.28 16.01 -7.46
CA ASP A 267 -14.22 17.12 -7.46
C ASP A 267 -13.49 18.48 -7.61
N ASP A 268 -12.19 18.50 -7.30
CA ASP A 268 -11.33 19.69 -7.33
C ASP A 268 -10.17 19.51 -8.33
N LYS A 269 -10.09 20.43 -9.31
CA LYS A 269 -9.03 20.46 -10.34
C LYS A 269 -7.63 20.64 -9.74
N GLN A 270 -7.50 21.30 -8.60
CA GLN A 270 -6.22 21.42 -7.90
C GLN A 270 -5.74 20.05 -7.39
N ARG A 271 -6.63 19.27 -6.76
CA ARG A 271 -6.33 17.91 -6.28
C ARG A 271 -6.05 16.96 -7.42
N GLU A 272 -6.79 17.10 -8.52
CA GLU A 272 -6.52 16.38 -9.76
C GLU A 272 -5.11 16.67 -10.29
N SER A 273 -4.68 17.93 -10.30
CA SER A 273 -3.35 18.33 -10.76
C SER A 273 -2.24 17.79 -9.85
N GLU A 274 -2.41 17.90 -8.53
CA GLU A 274 -1.50 17.32 -7.52
C GLU A 274 -1.33 15.80 -7.71
N TYR A 275 -2.42 15.10 -8.04
CA TYR A 275 -2.39 13.67 -8.35
C TYR A 275 -1.62 13.36 -9.64
N LEU A 276 -1.81 14.16 -10.68
CA LEU A 276 -1.13 13.98 -11.97
C LEU A 276 0.37 14.27 -11.88
N GLU A 277 0.79 15.21 -11.04
CA GLU A 277 2.22 15.48 -10.77
C GLU A 277 2.91 14.34 -10.00
N GLN A 278 2.17 13.64 -9.14
CA GLN A 278 2.67 12.48 -8.40
C GLN A 278 2.79 11.22 -9.27
N ARG A 279 2.16 11.20 -10.45
CA ARG A 279 2.34 10.09 -11.39
C ARG A 279 3.73 10.13 -12.02
N PRO A 280 4.46 9.00 -12.09
CA PRO A 280 5.60 8.87 -12.98
C PRO A 280 5.15 9.27 -14.40
N GLY A 281 5.86 10.21 -15.02
CA GLY A 281 5.41 10.98 -16.17
C GLY A 281 4.64 10.18 -17.24
N GLN A 282 3.44 10.66 -17.56
CA GLN A 282 2.64 10.19 -18.70
C GLN A 282 3.28 10.66 -20.02
N ASN A 283 4.31 9.96 -20.46
CA ASN A 283 4.61 9.78 -21.89
C ASN A 283 4.77 8.29 -22.15
N VAL A 284 3.67 7.56 -21.95
CA VAL A 284 3.58 6.16 -22.35
C VAL A 284 2.43 6.06 -23.35
N GLN A 285 2.77 6.30 -24.63
CA GLN A 285 2.19 5.48 -25.68
C GLN A 285 2.34 4.02 -25.23
N SER A 286 1.21 3.34 -25.15
CA SER A 286 1.03 1.91 -24.89
C SER A 286 2.27 1.06 -25.11
N TYR A 287 3.11 0.88 -24.08
CA TYR A 287 4.01 -0.25 -24.04
C TYR A 287 3.24 -1.43 -23.47
N SER A 288 2.86 -2.34 -24.37
CA SER A 288 2.37 -3.66 -24.00
C SER A 288 3.27 -4.26 -22.91
N ARG A 289 2.66 -4.81 -21.85
CA ARG A 289 3.32 -5.58 -20.77
C ARG A 289 4.02 -6.87 -21.27
N ALA A 290 4.27 -7.01 -22.57
CA ALA A 290 4.61 -8.26 -23.22
C ALA A 290 6.09 -8.42 -23.61
N ASN A 291 6.97 -7.46 -23.36
CA ASN A 291 8.38 -7.60 -23.78
C ASN A 291 9.41 -7.05 -22.79
N VAL A 292 9.32 -7.48 -21.52
CA VAL A 292 10.46 -7.34 -20.59
C VAL A 292 11.50 -8.36 -21.01
N ASP A 293 12.65 -7.90 -21.47
CA ASP A 293 13.77 -8.77 -21.83
C ASP A 293 14.26 -9.53 -20.57
N ARG A 294 13.82 -10.78 -20.45
CA ARG A 294 14.14 -11.66 -19.32
C ARG A 294 15.64 -11.90 -19.17
N LYS A 295 16.44 -11.78 -20.24
CA LYS A 295 17.90 -11.92 -20.19
C LYS A 295 18.50 -10.70 -19.49
N VAL A 296 18.07 -9.50 -19.86
CA VAL A 296 18.52 -8.24 -19.24
C VAL A 296 18.07 -8.15 -17.78
N ALA A 297 16.82 -8.54 -17.47
CA ALA A 297 16.32 -8.56 -16.10
C ALA A 297 17.16 -9.43 -15.15
N ARG A 298 17.53 -10.65 -15.57
CA ARG A 298 18.39 -11.54 -14.78
C ARG A 298 19.79 -10.96 -14.56
N ARG A 299 20.35 -10.33 -15.59
CA ARG A 299 21.69 -9.73 -15.53
C ARG A 299 21.71 -8.48 -14.64
N CYS A 300 20.69 -7.61 -14.73
CA CYS A 300 20.50 -6.49 -13.81
C CYS A 300 20.35 -6.97 -12.37
N LYS A 301 19.53 -8.00 -12.12
CA LYS A 301 19.38 -8.63 -10.80
C LYS A 301 20.74 -9.09 -10.24
N SER A 302 21.58 -9.73 -11.06
CA SER A 302 22.91 -10.17 -10.62
C SER A 302 23.85 -9.01 -10.26
N ILE A 303 23.76 -7.86 -10.94
CA ILE A 303 24.59 -6.69 -10.61
C ILE A 303 24.06 -6.00 -9.35
N LEU A 304 22.75 -5.87 -9.22
CA LEU A 304 22.11 -5.34 -8.02
C LEU A 304 22.54 -6.10 -6.77
N ARG A 305 22.60 -7.44 -6.84
CA ARG A 305 23.11 -8.29 -5.74
C ARG A 305 24.57 -8.01 -5.37
N LYS A 306 25.43 -7.72 -6.34
CA LYS A 306 26.88 -7.62 -6.13
C LYS A 306 27.37 -6.23 -5.76
N GLN A 307 26.62 -5.19 -6.12
CA GLN A 307 27.12 -3.81 -6.08
C GLN A 307 26.17 -2.78 -5.48
N PHE A 308 24.91 -3.17 -5.20
CA PHE A 308 23.87 -2.29 -4.67
C PHE A 308 23.27 -2.85 -3.36
N GLU A 309 24.14 -3.17 -2.40
CA GLU A 309 23.81 -3.75 -1.10
C GLU A 309 22.81 -2.90 -0.29
N ASN A 310 22.86 -1.57 -0.43
CA ASN A 310 21.96 -0.63 0.24
C ASN A 310 20.67 -0.31 -0.54
N GLY A 311 20.38 -1.10 -1.57
CA GLY A 311 19.24 -0.90 -2.46
C GLY A 311 19.49 0.14 -3.56
N PHE A 312 18.88 -0.10 -4.72
CA PHE A 312 19.03 0.73 -5.90
C PHE A 312 18.08 1.93 -5.90
N ARG A 313 18.59 3.16 -5.96
CA ARG A 313 17.75 4.37 -6.00
C ARG A 313 17.32 4.70 -7.43
N LEU A 314 16.02 4.55 -7.70
CA LEU A 314 15.42 4.75 -9.03
C LEU A 314 15.62 6.15 -9.63
N LYS A 315 15.77 7.18 -8.78
CA LYS A 315 15.94 8.58 -9.21
C LYS A 315 17.40 9.07 -9.16
N SER A 316 18.36 8.19 -8.86
CA SER A 316 19.77 8.59 -8.73
C SER A 316 20.53 8.38 -10.04
N SER A 317 20.99 9.47 -10.66
CA SER A 317 21.86 9.41 -11.84
C SER A 317 23.19 8.70 -11.56
N ILE A 318 23.69 8.80 -10.32
CA ILE A 318 24.91 8.11 -9.87
C ILE A 318 24.71 6.59 -9.85
N ASP A 319 23.61 6.11 -9.26
CA ASP A 319 23.32 4.67 -9.20
C ASP A 319 23.03 4.10 -10.60
N MET A 320 22.33 4.85 -11.44
CA MET A 320 22.08 4.49 -12.85
C MET A 320 23.37 4.36 -13.67
N ASN A 321 24.29 5.33 -13.55
CA ASN A 321 25.58 5.27 -14.24
C ASN A 321 26.43 4.09 -13.75
N ARG A 322 26.48 3.87 -12.43
CA ARG A 322 27.20 2.74 -11.83
C ARG A 322 26.63 1.39 -12.30
N LEU A 323 25.31 1.28 -12.46
CA LEU A 323 24.66 0.08 -12.99
C LEU A 323 25.05 -0.15 -14.46
N ARG A 324 25.06 0.90 -15.28
CA ARG A 324 25.48 0.84 -16.69
C ARG A 324 26.93 0.42 -16.85
N GLU A 325 27.84 1.06 -16.12
CA GLU A 325 29.27 0.72 -16.13
C GLU A 325 29.51 -0.73 -15.71
N SER A 326 28.81 -1.17 -14.66
CA SER A 326 28.90 -2.54 -14.17
C SER A 326 28.35 -3.56 -15.15
N TYR A 327 27.26 -3.22 -15.85
CA TYR A 327 26.65 -4.09 -16.85
C TYR A 327 27.53 -4.20 -18.10
N GLN A 328 28.06 -3.09 -18.60
CA GLN A 328 29.00 -3.07 -19.72
C GLN A 328 30.29 -3.84 -19.38
N LYS A 329 30.82 -3.67 -18.15
CA LYS A 329 32.01 -4.37 -17.70
C LYS A 329 31.80 -5.89 -17.59
N ALA A 330 30.66 -6.32 -17.04
CA ALA A 330 30.37 -7.72 -16.78
C ALA A 330 29.90 -8.50 -18.02
N TYR A 331 29.16 -7.85 -18.93
CA TYR A 331 28.48 -8.54 -20.03
C TYR A 331 28.86 -8.02 -21.43
N LYS A 332 29.69 -6.98 -21.53
CA LYS A 332 30.14 -6.37 -22.80
C LYS A 332 29.00 -5.92 -23.72
N GLU A 333 27.83 -5.65 -23.14
CA GLU A 333 26.61 -5.21 -23.82
C GLU A 333 26.10 -3.95 -23.10
N GLU A 334 25.51 -2.99 -23.84
CA GLU A 334 24.95 -1.77 -23.25
C GLU A 334 23.52 -1.98 -22.72
N LEU A 335 23.18 -1.29 -21.63
CA LEU A 335 21.81 -1.26 -21.12
C LEU A 335 20.91 -0.34 -21.96
N PRO A 336 19.60 -0.65 -22.06
CA PRO A 336 18.63 0.19 -22.78
C PRO A 336 18.38 1.54 -22.07
N THR A 337 17.44 2.33 -22.59
CA THR A 337 17.07 3.64 -22.01
C THR A 337 16.64 3.54 -20.53
N ASP A 338 16.80 4.63 -19.78
CA ASP A 338 16.51 4.67 -18.33
C ASP A 338 15.07 4.24 -18.03
N GLU A 339 14.11 4.66 -18.86
CA GLU A 339 12.71 4.25 -18.77
C GLU A 339 12.53 2.72 -18.87
N LYS A 340 13.28 2.07 -19.78
CA LYS A 340 13.26 0.61 -19.94
C LYS A 340 14.00 -0.10 -18.80
N ILE A 341 15.11 0.45 -18.32
CA ILE A 341 15.82 -0.07 -17.14
C ILE A 341 14.89 -0.03 -15.92
N ILE A 342 14.23 1.10 -15.66
CA ILE A 342 13.30 1.27 -14.54
C ILE A 342 12.16 0.25 -14.62
N ALA A 343 11.57 0.05 -15.80
CA ALA A 343 10.56 -0.99 -16.01
C ALA A 343 11.09 -2.42 -15.74
N ILE A 344 12.33 -2.71 -16.15
CA ILE A 344 13.00 -3.99 -15.85
C ILE A 344 13.23 -4.14 -14.35
N LEU A 345 13.70 -3.10 -13.65
CA LEU A 345 13.95 -3.16 -12.21
C LEU A 345 12.66 -3.34 -11.39
N HIS A 346 11.57 -2.69 -11.79
CA HIS A 346 10.25 -2.91 -11.19
C HIS A 346 9.71 -4.34 -11.41
N SER A 347 10.17 -5.04 -12.44
CA SER A 347 9.85 -6.46 -12.65
C SER A 347 10.67 -7.41 -11.75
N ILE A 348 11.77 -6.94 -11.16
CA ILE A 348 12.65 -7.72 -10.28
C ILE A 348 12.12 -7.70 -8.84
N ASN A 349 11.76 -6.53 -8.30
CA ASN A 349 11.13 -6.38 -6.98
C ASN A 349 10.41 -5.04 -6.84
N LYS A 350 9.44 -4.95 -5.92
CA LYS A 350 8.83 -3.67 -5.55
C LYS A 350 9.81 -2.84 -4.71
N PRO A 351 9.88 -1.51 -4.93
CA PRO A 351 10.73 -0.64 -4.13
C PRO A 351 10.21 -0.54 -2.69
N MET A 352 11.14 -0.64 -1.73
CA MET A 352 10.92 -0.38 -0.31
C MET A 352 11.67 0.90 0.04
N ASP A 353 10.98 1.90 0.56
CA ASP A 353 11.54 3.24 0.85
C ASP A 353 12.26 3.91 -0.35
N GLY A 354 11.67 3.80 -1.55
CA GLY A 354 12.23 4.39 -2.77
C GLY A 354 13.46 3.66 -3.35
N ARG A 355 13.83 2.48 -2.80
CA ARG A 355 14.95 1.66 -3.26
C ARG A 355 14.53 0.25 -3.68
N ILE A 356 15.13 -0.28 -4.75
CA ILE A 356 14.91 -1.67 -5.20
C ILE A 356 16.06 -2.56 -4.72
N TYR A 357 15.73 -3.59 -3.95
CA TYR A 357 16.68 -4.61 -3.50
C TYR A 357 16.57 -5.82 -4.43
N ALA A 358 17.70 -6.43 -4.76
CA ALA A 358 17.67 -7.72 -5.46
C ALA A 358 17.21 -8.80 -4.48
N ASP A 359 16.32 -9.70 -4.90
CA ASP A 359 15.78 -10.79 -4.07
C ASP A 359 16.82 -11.45 -3.16
N ARG A 360 16.35 -11.83 -1.96
CA ARG A 360 17.03 -12.67 -0.97
C ARG A 360 17.70 -13.87 -1.68
N SER A 361 18.89 -14.26 -1.23
CA SER A 361 19.53 -15.48 -1.73
C SER A 361 18.81 -16.72 -1.21
N GLU A 362 18.97 -17.85 -1.92
CA GLU A 362 18.47 -19.16 -1.46
C GLU A 362 19.02 -19.48 -0.06
N GLU A 363 20.31 -19.21 0.18
CA GLU A 363 20.96 -19.32 1.49
C GLU A 363 20.31 -18.47 2.61
N GLN A 364 19.77 -17.29 2.26
CA GLN A 364 19.08 -16.42 3.21
C GLN A 364 17.68 -16.96 3.53
N ASP A 365 16.97 -17.47 2.52
CA ASP A 365 15.64 -18.07 2.68
C ASP A 365 15.73 -19.40 3.46
N ASP A 366 16.74 -20.23 3.18
CA ASP A 366 17.03 -21.46 3.91
C ASP A 366 17.29 -21.18 5.39
N LEU A 367 18.09 -20.15 5.70
CA LEU A 367 18.35 -19.76 7.08
C LEU A 367 17.09 -19.26 7.79
N ILE A 368 16.22 -18.51 7.09
CA ILE A 368 14.94 -18.06 7.64
C ILE A 368 14.04 -19.26 7.92
N GLU A 369 13.99 -20.24 7.01
CA GLU A 369 13.21 -21.46 7.20
C GLU A 369 13.71 -22.26 8.42
N VAL A 370 15.03 -22.39 8.60
CA VAL A 370 15.63 -23.01 9.80
C VAL A 370 15.22 -22.28 11.08
N ILE A 371 15.29 -20.95 11.11
CA ILE A 371 14.89 -20.14 12.28
C ILE A 371 13.39 -20.33 12.58
N LEU A 372 12.53 -20.32 11.56
CA LEU A 372 11.09 -20.49 11.72
C LEU A 372 10.74 -21.92 12.19
N GLN A 373 11.47 -22.92 11.73
CA GLN A 373 11.31 -24.30 12.16
C GLN A 373 11.69 -24.49 13.63
N ASP A 374 12.82 -23.93 14.08
CA ASP A 374 13.24 -23.96 15.49
C ASP A 374 12.20 -23.28 16.42
N ILE A 375 11.63 -22.16 15.97
CA ILE A 375 10.53 -21.46 16.67
C ILE A 375 9.30 -22.37 16.77
N ASP A 376 8.93 -23.03 15.68
CA ASP A 376 7.77 -23.90 15.60
C ASP A 376 7.89 -25.14 16.48
N ASP A 377 9.04 -25.79 16.46
CA ASP A 377 9.31 -26.98 17.27
C ASP A 377 9.31 -26.64 18.75
N THR A 378 9.77 -25.44 19.10
CA THR A 378 9.77 -24.96 20.49
C THR A 378 8.36 -24.71 21.02
N PHE A 379 7.50 -24.04 20.24
CA PHE A 379 6.08 -23.90 20.63
C PHE A 379 5.34 -25.24 20.66
N SER A 380 5.69 -26.16 19.76
CA SER A 380 5.11 -27.51 19.71
C SER A 380 5.51 -28.35 20.93
N SER A 381 6.74 -28.15 21.43
CA SER A 381 7.27 -28.81 22.63
C SER A 381 6.69 -28.28 23.95
N GLY A 382 5.87 -27.23 23.89
CA GLY A 382 5.11 -26.73 25.03
C GLY A 382 5.50 -25.34 25.52
N ALA A 383 6.50 -24.69 24.93
CA ALA A 383 6.89 -23.34 25.30
C ALA A 383 5.70 -22.36 25.20
N THR A 384 5.61 -21.44 26.15
CA THR A 384 4.56 -20.41 26.18
C THR A 384 4.99 -19.11 25.50
N CYS A 385 6.30 -18.80 25.53
CA CYS A 385 6.93 -17.71 24.79
C CYS A 385 8.39 -18.02 24.45
N ILE A 386 8.93 -17.30 23.47
CA ILE A 386 10.33 -17.42 23.02
C ILE A 386 10.94 -16.02 23.01
N TYR A 387 12.03 -15.79 23.71
CA TYR A 387 12.67 -14.48 23.73
C TYR A 387 13.45 -14.22 22.43
N LEU A 388 13.28 -13.02 21.86
CA LEU A 388 13.93 -12.64 20.60
C LEU A 388 15.45 -12.64 20.73
N GLN A 389 15.96 -12.25 21.91
CA GLN A 389 17.40 -12.29 22.19
C GLN A 389 17.94 -13.72 22.11
N SER A 390 17.20 -14.70 22.65
CA SER A 390 17.58 -16.11 22.60
C SER A 390 17.65 -16.67 21.17
N ILE A 391 16.78 -16.20 20.26
CA ILE A 391 16.84 -16.56 18.83
C ILE A 391 18.08 -15.95 18.19
N LEU A 392 18.34 -14.66 18.48
CA LEU A 392 19.50 -13.94 17.96
C LEU A 392 20.81 -14.58 18.43
N ASP A 393 20.91 -14.95 19.71
CA ASP A 393 22.11 -15.58 20.28
C ASP A 393 22.34 -16.97 19.69
N ARG A 394 21.27 -17.75 19.48
CA ARG A 394 21.35 -19.12 18.93
C ARG A 394 21.85 -19.15 17.49
N HIS A 395 21.40 -18.23 16.65
CA HIS A 395 21.78 -18.17 15.24
C HIS A 395 22.67 -16.96 14.94
N GLN A 396 23.42 -16.48 15.95
CA GLN A 396 24.12 -15.20 15.90
C GLN A 396 25.01 -15.09 14.68
N ILE A 397 25.88 -16.08 14.46
CA ILE A 397 26.84 -16.05 13.35
C ILE A 397 26.09 -16.01 12.01
N GLN A 398 25.12 -16.90 11.80
CA GLN A 398 24.43 -16.98 10.51
C GLN A 398 23.54 -15.76 10.25
N ILE A 399 22.85 -15.23 11.27
CA ILE A 399 22.03 -14.02 11.15
C ILE A 399 22.92 -12.82 10.81
N HIS A 400 24.06 -12.66 11.47
CA HIS A 400 24.97 -11.55 11.18
C HIS A 400 25.66 -11.70 9.82
N GLU A 401 26.06 -12.90 9.43
CA GLU A 401 26.78 -13.14 8.18
C GLU A 401 25.85 -13.08 6.97
N HIS A 402 24.70 -13.74 7.02
CA HIS A 402 23.82 -13.90 5.87
C HIS A 402 22.65 -12.90 5.87
N LEU A 403 22.08 -12.55 7.02
CA LEU A 403 20.90 -11.65 7.09
C LEU A 403 21.25 -10.20 7.45
N LYS A 404 22.47 -9.94 7.94
CA LYS A 404 22.95 -8.61 8.39
C LYS A 404 22.03 -7.96 9.43
N ILE A 405 21.41 -8.77 10.29
CA ILE A 405 20.55 -8.32 11.39
C ILE A 405 21.36 -8.34 12.68
N TYR A 406 21.35 -7.22 13.41
CA TYR A 406 22.10 -7.03 14.66
C TYR A 406 21.19 -6.74 15.87
N THR A 407 19.88 -6.60 15.65
CA THR A 407 18.92 -6.19 16.66
C THR A 407 17.73 -7.12 16.70
N THR A 408 17.14 -7.26 17.89
CA THR A 408 15.93 -8.05 18.11
C THR A 408 14.72 -7.49 17.38
N ASP A 409 14.64 -6.16 17.20
CA ASP A 409 13.57 -5.50 16.45
C ASP A 409 13.58 -5.86 14.96
N ALA A 410 14.76 -5.83 14.32
CA ALA A 410 14.89 -6.21 12.92
C ALA A 410 14.64 -7.71 12.71
N LEU A 411 15.05 -8.55 13.65
CA LEU A 411 14.74 -9.98 13.64
C LEU A 411 13.23 -10.23 13.77
N ALA A 412 12.55 -9.49 14.65
CA ALA A 412 11.11 -9.60 14.82
C ALA A 412 10.34 -9.22 13.55
N GLU A 413 10.73 -8.13 12.88
CA GLU A 413 10.11 -7.71 11.61
C GLU A 413 10.30 -8.77 10.51
N LEU A 414 11.49 -9.36 10.42
CA LEU A 414 11.77 -10.45 9.49
C LEU A 414 10.88 -11.66 9.76
N ILE A 415 10.78 -12.11 11.01
CA ILE A 415 9.97 -13.27 11.39
C ILE A 415 8.48 -13.00 11.10
N ILE A 416 7.96 -11.82 11.46
CA ILE A 416 6.54 -11.48 11.25
C ILE A 416 6.19 -11.34 9.77
N SER A 417 7.10 -10.82 8.94
CA SER A 417 6.86 -10.64 7.51
C SER A 417 6.98 -11.95 6.70
N THR A 418 7.68 -12.95 7.23
CA THR A 418 7.97 -14.22 6.53
C THR A 418 7.15 -15.40 7.03
N ALA A 419 6.80 -15.42 8.31
CA ALA A 419 6.09 -16.53 8.92
C ALA A 419 4.70 -16.71 8.32
N THR A 420 4.34 -17.96 8.02
CA THR A 420 2.97 -18.33 7.65
C THR A 420 2.04 -18.42 8.85
N LYS A 421 2.61 -18.63 10.05
CA LYS A 421 1.93 -18.67 11.33
C LYS A 421 1.87 -17.28 11.96
N ALA A 422 0.73 -16.96 12.57
CA ALA A 422 0.49 -15.65 13.16
C ALA A 422 1.14 -15.53 14.56
N TYR A 423 2.47 -15.38 14.59
CA TYR A 423 3.17 -15.02 15.82
C TYR A 423 2.83 -13.59 16.24
N THR A 424 2.91 -13.32 17.54
CA THR A 424 2.74 -11.98 18.10
C THR A 424 3.98 -11.61 18.89
N VAL A 425 4.57 -10.45 18.58
CA VAL A 425 5.69 -9.90 19.36
C VAL A 425 5.14 -9.09 20.53
N LYS A 426 5.60 -9.37 21.74
CA LYS A 426 5.30 -8.59 22.95
C LYS A 426 6.60 -8.17 23.61
N ARG A 427 6.90 -6.87 23.59
CA ARG A 427 8.17 -6.30 24.08
C ARG A 427 9.37 -6.98 23.42
N ASN A 428 9.94 -8.01 24.05
CA ASN A 428 11.14 -8.71 23.63
C ASN A 428 10.95 -10.24 23.44
N TYR A 429 9.71 -10.74 23.41
CA TYR A 429 9.43 -12.17 23.19
C TYR A 429 8.29 -12.40 22.19
N LEU A 430 8.35 -13.54 21.50
CA LEU A 430 7.36 -14.08 20.59
C LEU A 430 6.33 -14.91 21.36
N CYS A 431 5.08 -14.80 20.95
CA CYS A 431 3.95 -15.61 21.43
C CYS A 431 3.25 -16.26 20.25
N PHE A 432 2.68 -17.44 20.47
CA PHE A 432 1.86 -18.15 19.48
C PHE A 432 0.50 -18.56 20.06
N GLY A 433 -0.57 -18.26 19.32
CA GLY A 433 -1.93 -18.66 19.67
C GLY A 433 -2.51 -17.94 20.90
N ARG A 434 -3.29 -18.67 21.70
CA ARG A 434 -3.98 -18.15 22.91
C ARG A 434 -3.25 -18.45 24.21
N ARG A 435 -2.09 -19.11 24.19
CA ARG A 435 -1.32 -19.42 25.40
C ARG A 435 -0.87 -18.11 26.05
N LYS A 436 -1.07 -17.99 27.35
CA LYS A 436 -0.54 -16.86 28.13
C LYS A 436 0.96 -17.08 28.28
N PRO A 437 1.82 -16.10 27.94
CA PRO A 437 3.25 -16.22 28.15
C PRO A 437 3.53 -16.34 29.66
N ASP A 438 4.24 -17.39 30.05
CA ASP A 438 4.53 -17.76 31.43
C ASP A 438 5.89 -18.45 31.57
N ALA A 439 6.96 -17.73 31.19
CA ALA A 439 8.33 -18.20 31.35
C ALA A 439 8.64 -18.55 32.83
N ASP A 440 8.10 -17.77 33.77
CA ASP A 440 8.31 -17.96 35.21
C ASP A 440 7.73 -19.31 35.65
N GLY A 441 6.49 -19.63 35.24
CA GLY A 441 5.87 -20.93 35.49
C GLY A 441 6.65 -22.11 34.88
N GLU A 442 7.18 -21.94 33.66
CA GLU A 442 8.02 -22.97 33.00
C GLU A 442 9.29 -23.24 33.82
N ILE A 443 9.98 -22.19 34.27
CA ILE A 443 11.18 -22.29 35.12
C ILE A 443 10.83 -22.96 36.46
N ILE A 444 9.76 -22.52 37.12
CA ILE A 444 9.32 -23.10 38.40
C ILE A 444 9.00 -24.59 38.25
N THR A 445 8.39 -25.00 37.13
CA THR A 445 8.04 -26.40 36.86
C THR A 445 9.26 -27.31 36.82
N VAL A 446 10.43 -26.82 36.37
CA VAL A 446 11.69 -27.58 36.41
C VAL A 446 12.10 -27.87 37.86
N LEU A 447 12.04 -26.88 38.74
CA LEU A 447 12.38 -27.07 40.15
C LEU A 447 11.35 -27.92 40.89
N GLN A 448 10.06 -27.80 40.55
CA GLN A 448 9.00 -28.64 41.10
C GLN A 448 9.22 -30.13 40.82
N LYS A 449 9.75 -30.47 39.64
CA LYS A 449 10.04 -31.86 39.26
C LYS A 449 11.33 -32.39 39.88
N SER A 450 12.20 -31.51 40.39
CA SER A 450 13.46 -31.91 41.02
C SER A 450 13.27 -32.28 42.49
N SER A 451 13.66 -33.50 42.86
CA SER A 451 13.68 -33.95 44.25
C SER A 451 14.89 -33.45 45.04
N THR A 452 15.91 -32.91 44.36
CA THR A 452 17.15 -32.41 44.96
C THR A 452 17.44 -30.98 44.49
N PRO A 453 18.35 -30.23 45.16
CA PRO A 453 18.80 -28.94 44.68
C PRO A 453 19.38 -29.02 43.28
N ILE A 454 19.09 -28.02 42.46
CA ILE A 454 19.53 -27.92 41.07
C ILE A 454 20.36 -26.63 40.90
N ALA A 455 21.43 -26.70 40.09
CA ALA A 455 22.25 -25.53 39.81
C ALA A 455 21.51 -24.60 38.84
N ALA A 456 21.70 -23.28 38.97
CA ALA A 456 21.10 -22.28 38.08
C ALA A 456 21.48 -22.53 36.60
N ALA A 457 22.71 -22.98 36.35
CA ALA A 457 23.17 -23.35 35.01
C ALA A 457 22.38 -24.53 34.43
N ASP A 458 22.10 -25.55 35.24
CA ASP A 458 21.33 -26.72 34.81
C ASP A 458 19.86 -26.36 34.55
N VAL A 459 19.29 -25.47 35.36
CA VAL A 459 17.94 -24.91 35.08
C VAL A 459 17.96 -24.17 33.74
N ALA A 460 18.93 -23.29 33.52
CA ALA A 460 19.03 -22.53 32.27
C ALA A 460 19.25 -23.44 31.05
N ALA A 461 19.97 -24.55 31.19
CA ALA A 461 20.20 -25.51 30.11
C ALA A 461 18.91 -26.17 29.58
N ASN A 462 17.82 -26.15 30.35
CA ASN A 462 16.52 -26.64 29.88
C ASN A 462 15.86 -25.70 28.86
N PHE A 463 16.33 -24.46 28.75
CA PHE A 463 15.67 -23.41 27.98
C PHE A 463 16.65 -22.70 27.05
N TRP A 464 16.69 -23.12 25.79
CA TRP A 464 17.42 -22.33 24.78
C TRP A 464 16.69 -21.01 24.47
N TYR A 465 15.37 -20.97 24.66
CA TYR A 465 14.47 -19.87 24.27
C TYR A 465 14.17 -18.86 25.40
N ILE A 466 14.74 -19.05 26.59
CA ILE A 466 14.63 -18.12 27.73
C ILE A 466 16.04 -17.63 28.08
N PRO A 467 16.28 -16.31 28.20
CA PRO A 467 17.60 -15.78 28.54
C PRO A 467 18.03 -16.20 29.95
N LYS A 468 19.33 -16.44 30.13
CA LYS A 468 19.90 -16.86 31.42
C LYS A 468 19.61 -15.85 32.53
N GLU A 469 19.63 -14.56 32.21
CA GLU A 469 19.32 -13.47 33.14
C GLU A 469 17.89 -13.58 33.65
N LYS A 470 16.95 -13.98 32.79
CA LYS A 470 15.55 -14.18 33.18
C LYS A 470 15.37 -15.40 34.07
N VAL A 471 16.09 -16.50 33.78
CA VAL A 471 16.12 -17.68 34.65
C VAL A 471 16.63 -17.30 36.04
N ASN A 472 17.79 -16.65 36.11
CA ASN A 472 18.37 -16.19 37.37
C ASN A 472 17.46 -15.24 38.13
N GLN A 473 16.80 -14.31 37.43
CA GLN A 473 15.81 -13.42 38.03
C GLN A 473 14.70 -14.21 38.73
N VAL A 474 14.10 -15.20 38.06
CA VAL A 474 13.01 -16.02 38.62
C VAL A 474 13.49 -16.86 39.80
N LEU A 475 14.70 -17.42 39.74
CA LEU A 475 15.31 -18.18 40.84
C LEU A 475 15.50 -17.33 42.10
N ILE A 476 15.77 -16.03 41.94
CA ILE A 476 15.99 -15.10 43.06
C ILE A 476 14.69 -14.47 43.57
N SER A 477 13.75 -14.14 42.67
CA SER A 477 12.55 -13.37 43.02
C SER A 477 11.36 -14.21 43.46
N THR A 478 11.41 -15.54 43.30
CA THR A 478 10.27 -16.41 43.61
C THR A 478 10.42 -16.97 45.02
N ASP A 479 9.55 -16.55 45.94
CA ASP A 479 9.62 -16.93 47.36
C ASP A 479 9.64 -18.45 47.62
N SER A 480 8.93 -19.23 46.78
CA SER A 480 8.89 -20.70 46.89
C SER A 480 10.19 -21.39 46.48
N ILE A 481 11.10 -20.65 45.83
CA ILE A 481 12.43 -21.13 45.43
C ILE A 481 13.43 -20.61 46.44
N VAL A 482 14.08 -21.53 47.17
CA VAL A 482 15.05 -21.17 48.20
C VAL A 482 16.46 -21.43 47.72
N ASN A 483 17.35 -20.50 48.00
CA ASN A 483 18.78 -20.69 47.79
C ASN A 483 19.35 -21.59 48.91
N VAL A 484 19.96 -22.70 48.50
CA VAL A 484 20.54 -23.72 49.40
C VAL A 484 22.02 -23.47 49.60
N GLN A 485 22.73 -23.16 48.52
CA GLN A 485 24.16 -22.81 48.48
C GLN A 485 24.43 -21.96 47.23
N GLN A 486 25.67 -21.49 47.05
CA GLN A 486 26.03 -20.64 45.90
C GLN A 486 25.62 -21.30 44.58
N GLU A 487 24.78 -20.61 43.78
CA GLU A 487 24.21 -21.08 42.51
C GLU A 487 23.25 -22.30 42.57
N TYR A 488 22.91 -22.84 43.74
CA TYR A 488 21.96 -23.97 43.85
C TYR A 488 20.65 -23.58 44.53
N TYR A 489 19.55 -24.04 43.93
CA TYR A 489 18.19 -23.68 44.31
C TYR A 489 17.33 -24.92 44.53
N TYR A 490 16.34 -24.80 45.41
CA TYR A 490 15.42 -25.87 45.76
C TYR A 490 13.99 -25.34 45.87
N TYR A 491 13.01 -26.14 45.45
CA TYR A 491 11.60 -25.79 45.59
C TYR A 491 11.12 -26.17 47.00
N ALA A 492 10.94 -25.18 47.88
CA ALA A 492 10.61 -25.42 49.28
C ALA A 492 9.38 -26.32 49.51
N PRO A 493 8.31 -26.27 48.70
CA PRO A 493 7.18 -27.20 48.83
C PRO A 493 7.49 -28.68 48.61
N ASN A 494 8.61 -29.02 47.97
CA ASN A 494 9.07 -30.41 47.79
C ASN A 494 9.63 -31.01 49.09
N LEU A 495 9.77 -30.24 50.17
CA LEU A 495 10.14 -30.79 51.47
C LEU A 495 9.14 -31.89 51.88
N PRO A 496 9.60 -33.08 52.31
CA PRO A 496 8.77 -34.24 52.58
C PRO A 496 8.03 -34.11 53.93
N VAL A 497 7.18 -33.09 54.03
CA VAL A 497 6.34 -32.84 55.21
C VAL A 497 4.89 -33.01 54.79
N GLY A 498 4.22 -34.00 55.40
CA GLY A 498 2.84 -34.36 55.09
C GLY A 498 1.87 -33.21 55.37
N ARG A 499 0.70 -33.24 54.71
CA ARG A 499 -0.32 -32.19 54.89
C ARG A 499 -0.81 -32.10 56.35
N PHE A 500 -0.98 -33.24 57.01
CA PHE A 500 -1.39 -33.30 58.42
C PHE A 500 -0.27 -32.79 59.34
N ASP A 501 0.97 -33.18 59.06
CA ASP A 501 2.13 -32.73 59.85
C ASP A 501 2.32 -31.22 59.73
N LYS A 502 2.18 -30.65 58.52
CA LYS A 502 2.17 -29.19 58.32
C LYS A 502 1.12 -28.48 59.18
N ALA A 503 -0.07 -29.06 59.37
CA ALA A 503 -1.12 -28.46 60.19
C ALA A 503 -0.77 -28.53 61.69
N ARG A 504 -0.26 -29.68 62.15
CA ARG A 504 0.17 -29.87 63.55
C ARG A 504 1.36 -28.97 63.90
N ILE A 505 2.36 -28.89 63.02
CA ILE A 505 3.51 -27.99 63.20
C ILE A 505 3.06 -26.54 63.29
N ARG A 506 2.10 -26.09 62.46
CA ARG A 506 1.57 -24.72 62.57
C ARG A 506 0.96 -24.44 63.94
N GLU A 507 0.14 -25.35 64.46
CA GLU A 507 -0.53 -25.17 65.75
C GLU A 507 0.48 -25.17 66.90
N ASN A 508 1.48 -26.07 66.85
CA ASN A 508 2.57 -26.10 67.80
C ASN A 508 3.38 -24.80 67.76
N LEU A 509 3.74 -24.31 66.57
CA LEU A 509 4.48 -23.05 66.43
C LEU A 509 3.69 -21.85 66.99
N LYS A 510 2.37 -21.79 66.77
CA LYS A 510 1.51 -20.75 67.37
C LYS A 510 1.49 -20.83 68.89
N THR A 511 1.30 -22.04 69.43
CA THR A 511 1.25 -22.28 70.88
C THR A 511 2.58 -21.89 71.52
N VAL A 512 3.67 -22.30 70.89
CA VAL A 512 5.01 -22.00 71.35
C VAL A 512 5.27 -20.49 71.30
N LEU A 513 4.95 -19.82 70.20
CA LEU A 513 5.17 -18.37 70.05
C LEU A 513 4.23 -17.51 70.91
N ALA A 514 3.12 -18.07 71.42
CA ALA A 514 2.28 -17.43 72.42
C ALA A 514 2.90 -17.47 73.83
N ILE A 515 3.77 -18.45 74.10
CA ILE A 515 4.46 -18.62 75.38
C ILE A 515 5.82 -17.92 75.36
N GLN A 516 6.58 -18.08 74.27
CA GLN A 516 7.86 -17.44 74.04
C GLN A 516 7.80 -16.50 72.83
N ASP A 517 8.05 -15.21 73.05
CA ASP A 517 7.93 -14.17 72.01
C ASP A 517 8.86 -14.37 70.79
N SER A 518 9.84 -15.28 70.87
CA SER A 518 10.78 -15.60 69.80
C SER A 518 11.37 -17.01 69.91
N LEU A 519 11.80 -17.55 68.78
CA LEU A 519 12.46 -18.85 68.62
C LEU A 519 13.82 -18.69 67.94
N THR A 520 14.77 -19.55 68.28
CA THR A 520 16.01 -19.77 67.52
C THR A 520 15.76 -20.73 66.35
N GLU A 521 16.70 -20.80 65.39
CA GLU A 521 16.64 -21.76 64.28
C GLU A 521 16.59 -23.22 64.78
N ILE A 522 17.29 -23.53 65.88
CA ILE A 522 17.32 -24.86 66.49
C ILE A 522 15.97 -25.21 67.12
N GLU A 523 15.33 -24.26 67.80
CA GLU A 523 14.01 -24.47 68.41
C GLU A 523 12.90 -24.63 67.36
N LEU A 524 12.97 -23.88 66.26
CA LEU A 524 12.10 -24.12 65.09
C LEU A 524 12.28 -25.54 64.58
N LEU A 525 13.53 -25.98 64.35
CA LEU A 525 13.79 -27.31 63.85
C LEU A 525 13.29 -28.38 64.82
N ASN A 526 13.58 -28.25 66.12
CA ASN A 526 13.12 -29.22 67.13
C ASN A 526 11.59 -29.33 67.15
N THR A 527 10.88 -28.21 67.01
CA THR A 527 9.41 -28.21 66.90
C THR A 527 8.93 -28.97 65.67
N VAL A 528 9.63 -28.84 64.54
CA VAL A 528 9.32 -29.59 63.32
C VAL A 528 9.65 -31.08 63.48
N LEU A 529 10.78 -31.44 64.09
CA LEU A 529 11.23 -32.82 64.25
C LEU A 529 10.41 -33.63 65.26
N GLN A 530 9.76 -32.98 66.22
CA GLN A 530 8.75 -33.62 67.07
C GLN A 530 7.61 -34.22 66.25
N GLU A 531 7.26 -33.55 65.15
CA GLU A 531 6.16 -33.95 64.27
C GLU A 531 6.62 -34.72 63.03
N CYS A 532 7.88 -34.54 62.62
CA CYS A 532 8.49 -35.21 61.47
C CYS A 532 9.89 -35.75 61.85
N PRO A 533 9.98 -36.84 62.63
CA PRO A 533 11.27 -37.32 63.15
C PRO A 533 12.27 -37.74 62.08
N ASN A 534 11.77 -38.24 60.94
CA ASN A 534 12.60 -38.71 59.83
C ASN A 534 13.01 -37.61 58.85
N LEU A 535 12.59 -36.35 59.06
CA LEU A 535 12.84 -35.27 58.10
C LEU A 535 14.33 -35.10 57.80
N LEU A 536 15.21 -35.18 58.81
CA LEU A 536 16.65 -34.98 58.63
C LEU A 536 17.30 -36.05 57.76
N SER A 537 16.85 -37.31 57.84
CA SER A 537 17.38 -38.38 57.00
C SER A 537 16.86 -38.27 55.57
N GLU A 538 15.61 -37.86 55.39
CA GLU A 538 15.00 -37.69 54.06
C GLU A 538 15.56 -36.48 53.30
N VAL A 539 16.08 -35.47 53.99
CA VAL A 539 16.62 -34.24 53.39
C VAL A 539 18.12 -34.08 53.60
N ALA A 540 18.86 -35.18 53.79
CA ALA A 540 20.30 -35.17 54.00
C ALA A 540 21.11 -34.47 52.88
N PHE A 541 20.51 -34.31 51.70
CA PHE A 541 21.07 -33.57 50.57
C PHE A 541 20.93 -32.04 50.68
N LEU A 542 20.11 -31.53 51.61
CA LEU A 542 19.94 -30.09 51.84
C LEU A 542 20.99 -29.57 52.82
N SER A 543 21.54 -28.39 52.51
CA SER A 543 22.31 -27.63 53.49
C SER A 543 21.40 -27.16 54.63
N TRP A 544 21.98 -26.87 55.80
CA TRP A 544 21.26 -26.25 56.93
C TRP A 544 20.50 -24.99 56.50
N ARG A 545 21.16 -24.15 55.69
CA ARG A 545 20.57 -22.93 55.11
C ARG A 545 19.35 -23.25 54.23
N GLY A 546 19.44 -24.28 53.39
CA GLY A 546 18.35 -24.72 52.52
C GLY A 546 17.15 -25.25 53.30
N LEU A 547 17.39 -26.08 54.33
CA LEU A 547 16.35 -26.58 55.22
C LEU A 547 15.66 -25.43 55.95
N ARG A 548 16.44 -24.54 56.60
CA ARG A 548 15.92 -23.36 57.29
C ARG A 548 15.06 -22.49 56.37
N ASN A 549 15.57 -22.11 55.20
CA ASN A 549 14.82 -21.27 54.27
C ASN A 549 13.53 -21.96 53.79
N SER A 550 13.56 -23.28 53.58
CA SER A 550 12.36 -24.06 53.22
C SER A 550 11.31 -24.03 54.33
N LEU A 551 11.71 -24.18 55.59
CA LEU A 551 10.81 -24.11 56.75
C LEU A 551 10.22 -22.71 56.92
N LEU A 552 11.05 -21.67 56.79
CA LEU A 552 10.59 -20.27 56.83
C LEU A 552 9.56 -19.97 55.75
N TYR A 553 9.71 -20.54 54.55
CA TYR A 553 8.70 -20.43 53.50
C TYR A 553 7.41 -21.19 53.85
N LEU A 554 7.53 -22.47 54.23
CA LEU A 554 6.37 -23.35 54.47
C LEU A 554 5.47 -22.88 55.60
N PHE A 555 6.05 -22.24 56.62
CA PHE A 555 5.37 -21.73 57.79
C PHE A 555 5.35 -20.21 57.86
N GLY A 556 5.64 -19.53 56.74
CA GLY A 556 5.69 -18.07 56.67
C GLY A 556 4.37 -17.39 57.04
N ASP A 557 3.25 -18.12 57.09
CA ASP A 557 1.96 -17.64 57.62
C ASP A 557 1.93 -17.51 59.15
N VAL A 558 2.79 -18.23 59.86
CA VAL A 558 2.89 -18.24 61.32
C VAL A 558 4.16 -17.56 61.81
N ILE A 559 5.27 -17.72 61.09
CA ILE A 559 6.59 -17.30 61.53
C ILE A 559 7.25 -16.35 60.54
N ALA A 560 8.08 -15.44 61.06
CA ALA A 560 8.90 -14.53 60.26
C ALA A 560 10.29 -14.37 60.89
N LEU A 561 11.29 -14.10 60.06
CA LEU A 561 12.65 -13.84 60.51
C LEU A 561 12.79 -12.38 60.97
N ASP A 562 13.31 -12.17 62.17
CA ASP A 562 13.66 -10.87 62.75
C ASP A 562 15.09 -10.91 63.28
N GLY A 563 16.04 -10.45 62.45
CA GLY A 563 17.47 -10.63 62.69
C GLY A 563 17.85 -12.11 62.70
N ASN A 564 18.41 -12.58 63.82
CA ASN A 564 18.77 -13.99 64.03
C ASN A 564 17.68 -14.80 64.74
N MET A 565 16.56 -14.17 65.08
CA MET A 565 15.44 -14.79 65.80
C MET A 565 14.25 -14.97 64.88
N ILE A 566 13.38 -15.92 65.22
CA ILE A 566 12.14 -16.22 64.51
C ILE A 566 11.00 -15.77 65.42
N LYS A 567 10.10 -14.92 64.92
CA LYS A 567 8.98 -14.38 65.70
C LYS A 567 7.65 -14.71 65.03
N ALA A 568 6.56 -14.55 65.78
CA ALA A 568 5.22 -14.62 65.21
C ALA A 568 5.07 -13.61 64.06
N ASN A 569 4.57 -14.09 62.91
CA ASN A 569 4.31 -13.22 61.78
C ASN A 569 3.03 -12.39 62.05
N ARG A 570 3.20 -11.08 62.27
CA ARG A 570 2.09 -10.14 62.56
C ARG A 570 1.49 -9.48 61.31
N LYS A 571 1.85 -9.96 60.10
CA LYS A 571 1.36 -9.41 58.81
C LYS A 571 0.07 -10.07 58.28
N VAL A 572 -0.67 -10.80 59.12
CA VAL A 572 -1.96 -11.41 58.75
C VAL A 572 -3.11 -10.66 59.41
#